data_AF-A0A7C5VFW0-F1
#
_entry.id   AF-A0A7C5VFW0-F1
#
_cell.length_a   1.000
_cell.length_b   1.000
_cell.length_c   1.000
_cell.angle_alpha   90.00
_cell.angle_beta   90.00
_cell.angle_gamma   90.00
#
_symmetry.space_group_name_H-M   'P 1'
#
loop_
_entity.id
_entity.type
_entity.pdbx_description
1 polymer ?
#
loop_
_entity_poly.entity_id
_entity_poly.type
_entity_poly.pdbx_seq_one_letter_code
_entity_poly.pdbx_strand_id
1 'polypeptide(L)'
;MTAEEVRERIAQELGQVQRALSIGNFGLARVCGRRAAGLALLYWQEKQPEAVSGRSFMEALKYTAAGAEFPEEIRLTAQRLVTALNEAGKAPLTLNPAEDARTIIRYVEKQVGEPLLDHGEARDS
;
A
#
# COMPACT_ATOMS: atom_id res chain seq x y z
N MET A 1 -10.79 -12.15 -0.97
CA MET A 1 -11.36 -11.16 -1.93
C MET A 1 -11.00 -11.56 -3.35
N THR A 2 -11.69 -11.08 -4.38
CA THR A 2 -11.24 -11.26 -5.79
C THR A 2 -10.21 -10.20 -6.17
N ALA A 3 -9.41 -10.46 -7.21
CA ALA A 3 -8.44 -9.47 -7.72
C ALA A 3 -9.13 -8.18 -8.20
N GLU A 4 -10.33 -8.30 -8.75
CA GLU A 4 -11.12 -7.17 -9.25
C GLU A 4 -11.61 -6.27 -8.10
N GLU A 5 -12.19 -6.85 -7.06
CA GLU A 5 -12.59 -6.13 -5.85
C GLU A 5 -11.40 -5.40 -5.21
N VAL A 6 -10.24 -6.05 -5.18
CA VAL A 6 -9.01 -5.46 -4.64
C VAL A 6 -8.53 -4.31 -5.51
N ARG A 7 -8.53 -4.46 -6.85
CA ARG A 7 -8.18 -3.39 -7.80
C ARG A 7 -9.04 -2.15 -7.61
N GLU A 8 -10.35 -2.32 -7.56
CA GLU A 8 -11.29 -1.19 -7.41
C GLU A 8 -11.04 -0.43 -6.12
N ARG A 9 -10.87 -1.15 -5.00
CA ARG A 9 -10.61 -0.53 -3.70
C ARG A 9 -9.25 0.15 -3.65
N ILE A 10 -8.22 -0.44 -4.26
CA ILE A 10 -6.89 0.19 -4.39
C ILE A 10 -7.01 1.48 -5.21
N ALA A 11 -7.72 1.46 -6.34
CA ALA A 11 -7.91 2.64 -7.18
C ALA A 11 -8.65 3.76 -6.43
N GLN A 12 -9.69 3.42 -5.67
CA GLN A 12 -10.42 4.37 -4.82
C GLN A 12 -9.50 5.02 -3.77
N GLU A 13 -8.71 4.22 -3.05
CA GLU A 13 -7.78 4.73 -2.03
C GLU A 13 -6.69 5.60 -2.65
N LEU A 14 -6.08 5.19 -3.77
CA LEU A 14 -5.09 6.02 -4.48
C LEU A 14 -5.69 7.32 -5.01
N GLY A 15 -6.93 7.30 -5.49
CA GLY A 15 -7.68 8.52 -5.86
C GLY A 15 -7.91 9.45 -4.66
N GLN A 16 -8.18 8.89 -3.48
CA GLN A 16 -8.28 9.67 -2.24
C GLN A 16 -6.93 10.25 -1.81
N VAL A 17 -5.82 9.53 -2.03
CA VAL A 17 -4.47 10.08 -1.78
C VAL A 17 -4.27 11.36 -2.60
N GLN A 18 -4.57 11.31 -3.90
CA GLN A 18 -4.38 12.47 -4.79
C GLN A 18 -5.27 13.65 -4.40
N ARG A 19 -6.54 13.40 -4.10
CA ARG A 19 -7.46 14.45 -3.60
C ARG A 19 -7.00 15.04 -2.28
N ALA A 20 -6.49 14.21 -1.37
CA ALA A 20 -5.99 14.68 -0.08
C ALA A 20 -4.72 15.52 -0.23
N LEU A 21 -3.81 15.15 -1.13
CA LEU A 21 -2.61 15.94 -1.45
C LEU A 21 -2.97 17.29 -2.08
N SER A 22 -3.93 17.34 -3.00
CA SER A 22 -4.31 18.60 -3.68
C SER A 22 -4.91 19.65 -2.75
N ILE A 23 -5.51 19.23 -1.63
CA ILE A 23 -6.05 20.12 -0.59
C ILE A 23 -5.11 20.27 0.63
N GLY A 24 -3.88 19.74 0.57
CA GLY A 24 -2.90 19.82 1.67
C GLY A 24 -3.20 18.93 2.89
N ASN A 25 -4.13 17.97 2.78
CA ASN A 25 -4.46 17.03 3.85
C ASN A 25 -3.51 15.83 3.86
N PHE A 26 -2.26 16.07 4.25
CA PHE A 26 -1.21 15.03 4.32
C PHE A 26 -1.52 13.91 5.33
N GLY A 27 -2.36 14.17 6.33
CA GLY A 27 -2.85 13.15 7.26
C GLY A 27 -3.70 12.11 6.54
N LEU A 28 -4.74 12.57 5.84
CA LEU A 28 -5.64 11.71 5.06
C LEU A 28 -4.89 11.00 3.92
N ALA A 29 -4.00 11.71 3.21
CA ALA A 29 -3.18 11.13 2.15
C ALA A 29 -2.40 9.89 2.62
N ARG A 30 -1.82 9.95 3.83
CA ARG A 30 -1.12 8.80 4.41
C ARG A 30 -2.07 7.68 4.83
N VAL A 31 -3.23 8.00 5.40
CA VAL A 31 -4.24 6.99 5.75
C VAL A 31 -4.67 6.22 4.50
N CYS A 32 -5.01 6.91 3.43
CA CYS A 32 -5.40 6.28 2.17
C CYS A 32 -4.25 5.48 1.54
N GLY A 33 -3.02 5.99 1.55
CA GLY A 33 -1.84 5.26 1.05
C GLY A 33 -1.60 3.94 1.81
N ARG A 34 -1.74 3.95 3.15
CA ARG A 34 -1.66 2.73 3.96
C ARG A 34 -2.75 1.73 3.62
N ARG A 35 -3.98 2.20 3.40
CA ARG A 35 -5.10 1.33 3.04
C ARG A 35 -4.88 0.67 1.68
N ALA A 36 -4.44 1.43 0.68
CA ALA A 36 -4.11 0.88 -0.64
C ALA A 36 -3.01 -0.19 -0.56
N ALA A 37 -1.90 0.11 0.11
CA ALA A 37 -0.81 -0.86 0.29
C ALA A 37 -1.23 -2.08 1.13
N GLY A 38 -1.94 -1.84 2.22
CA GLY A 38 -2.43 -2.89 3.12
C GLY A 38 -3.44 -3.81 2.44
N LEU A 39 -4.32 -3.29 1.57
CA LEU A 39 -5.24 -4.10 0.78
C LEU A 39 -4.49 -5.11 -0.11
N ALA A 40 -3.45 -4.66 -0.82
CA ALA A 40 -2.64 -5.54 -1.65
C ALA A 40 -1.90 -6.60 -0.80
N LEU A 41 -1.30 -6.19 0.32
CA LEU A 41 -0.61 -7.12 1.21
C LEU A 41 -1.54 -8.17 1.83
N LEU A 42 -2.75 -7.79 2.24
CA LEU A 42 -3.75 -8.73 2.73
C LEU A 42 -4.18 -9.70 1.63
N TYR A 43 -4.40 -9.20 0.41
CA TYR A 43 -4.75 -10.04 -0.73
C TYR A 43 -3.69 -11.11 -1.01
N TRP A 44 -2.41 -10.73 -0.96
CA TRP A 44 -1.31 -11.68 -1.09
C TRP A 44 -1.24 -12.66 0.07
N GLN A 45 -1.40 -12.19 1.31
CA GLN A 45 -1.39 -13.05 2.51
C GLN A 45 -2.53 -14.07 2.49
N GLU A 46 -3.73 -13.69 2.05
CA GLU A 46 -4.89 -14.58 1.90
C GLU A 46 -4.63 -15.75 0.93
N LYS A 47 -3.69 -15.61 -0.01
CA LYS A 47 -3.31 -16.66 -0.96
C LYS A 47 -2.21 -17.59 -0.46
N GLN A 48 -1.60 -17.30 0.69
CA GLN A 48 -0.52 -18.13 1.22
C GLN A 48 -1.08 -19.34 2.00
N PRO A 49 -0.38 -20.49 2.01
CA PRO A 49 -0.82 -21.68 2.75
C PRO A 49 -0.97 -21.45 4.26
N GLU A 50 -0.17 -20.54 4.81
CA GLU A 50 -0.10 -20.19 6.24
C GLU A 50 -0.95 -18.94 6.56
N ALA A 51 -1.93 -18.60 5.72
CA ALA A 51 -2.71 -17.37 5.84
C ALA A 51 -3.43 -17.28 7.21
N VAL A 52 -3.04 -16.31 8.03
CA VAL A 52 -3.81 -15.92 9.21
C VAL A 52 -4.88 -14.93 8.77
N SER A 53 -6.14 -15.37 8.77
CA SER A 53 -7.29 -14.52 8.49
C SER A 53 -7.46 -13.43 9.54
N GLY A 54 -7.98 -12.27 9.14
CA GLY A 54 -8.39 -11.20 10.06
C GLY A 54 -7.33 -10.13 10.39
N ARG A 55 -6.17 -10.10 9.72
CA ARG A 55 -5.21 -9.01 9.87
C ARG A 55 -5.78 -7.69 9.33
N SER A 56 -5.56 -6.60 10.06
CA SER A 56 -5.81 -5.24 9.59
C SER A 56 -4.75 -4.79 8.57
N PHE A 57 -5.08 -3.76 7.78
CA PHE A 57 -4.12 -3.14 6.84
C PHE A 57 -2.82 -2.71 7.53
N MET A 58 -2.92 -2.20 8.76
CA MET A 58 -1.76 -1.77 9.54
C MET A 58 -0.92 -2.95 10.03
N GLU A 59 -1.53 -4.08 10.40
CA GLU A 59 -0.80 -5.29 10.79
C GLU A 59 -0.07 -5.90 9.59
N ALA A 60 -0.71 -5.94 8.42
CA ALA A 60 -0.07 -6.41 7.19
C ALA A 60 1.16 -5.57 6.84
N LEU A 61 1.07 -4.24 6.96
CA LEU A 61 2.19 -3.33 6.75
C LEU A 61 3.29 -3.49 7.80
N LYS A 62 2.95 -3.61 9.08
CA LYS A 62 3.93 -3.82 10.17
C LYS A 62 4.67 -5.15 10.01
N TYR A 63 3.96 -6.21 9.64
CA TYR A 63 4.55 -7.50 9.32
C TYR A 63 5.57 -7.37 8.18
N THR A 64 5.18 -6.69 7.09
CA THR A 64 6.06 -6.46 5.93
C THR A 64 7.28 -5.60 6.29
N ALA A 65 7.10 -4.58 7.13
CA ALA A 65 8.17 -3.71 7.60
C ALA A 65 9.24 -4.44 8.44
N ALA A 66 8.85 -5.51 9.14
CA ALA A 66 9.71 -6.26 10.06
C ALA A 66 10.24 -7.58 9.48
N GLY A 67 9.55 -8.19 8.51
CA GLY A 67 9.87 -9.50 7.97
C GLY A 67 11.17 -9.49 7.16
N ALA A 68 12.15 -10.31 7.54
CA ALA A 68 13.42 -10.44 6.82
C ALA A 68 13.28 -11.14 5.46
N GLU A 69 12.15 -11.79 5.22
CA GLU A 69 11.80 -12.43 3.94
C GLU A 69 11.49 -11.42 2.82
N PHE A 70 11.23 -10.15 3.16
CA PHE A 70 10.95 -9.12 2.17
C PHE A 70 12.23 -8.40 1.71
N PRO A 71 12.31 -7.99 0.43
CA PRO A 71 13.40 -7.14 -0.04
C PRO A 71 13.52 -5.87 0.80
N GLU A 72 14.74 -5.40 1.05
CA GLU A 72 15.00 -4.23 1.88
C GLU A 72 14.19 -2.99 1.45
N GLU A 73 14.12 -2.73 0.15
CA GLU A 73 13.32 -1.63 -0.41
C GLU A 73 11.84 -1.70 0.02
N ILE A 74 11.25 -2.89 0.01
CA ILE A 74 9.84 -3.11 0.39
C ILE A 74 9.66 -2.92 1.89
N ARG A 75 10.61 -3.41 2.69
CA ARG A 75 10.60 -3.20 4.16
C ARG A 75 10.67 -1.72 4.50
N LEU A 76 11.61 -0.99 3.90
CA LEU A 76 11.77 0.45 4.12
C LEU A 76 10.55 1.24 3.65
N THR A 77 9.96 0.85 2.51
CA THR A 77 8.72 1.46 2.00
C THR A 77 7.54 1.23 2.94
N ALA A 78 7.38 0.02 3.46
CA ALA A 78 6.38 -0.28 4.47
C ALA A 78 6.61 0.50 5.76
N GLN A 79 7.87 0.64 6.22
CA GLN A 79 8.21 1.46 7.38
C GLN A 79 7.80 2.92 7.18
N ARG A 80 8.10 3.52 6.01
CA ARG A 80 7.68 4.90 5.70
C ARG A 80 6.16 5.11 5.78
N LEU A 81 5.37 4.10 5.39
CA LEU A 81 3.91 4.15 5.51
C LEU A 81 3.43 3.90 6.95
N VAL A 82 4.05 2.99 7.70
CA VAL A 82 3.65 2.67 9.08
C VAL A 82 3.97 3.81 10.04
N THR A 83 5.13 4.46 9.88
CA THR A 83 5.56 5.55 10.76
C THR A 83 4.67 6.77 10.56
N ALA A 84 3.69 6.94 11.44
CA ALA A 84 3.15 8.27 11.71
C ALA A 84 4.32 9.12 12.19
N LEU A 85 4.44 10.35 11.65
CA LEU A 85 5.32 11.42 12.15
C LEU A 85 5.69 11.16 13.61
N ASN A 86 6.94 10.75 13.85
CA ASN A 86 7.36 10.46 15.21
C ASN A 86 7.08 11.71 16.05
N GLU A 87 6.44 11.48 17.20
CA GLU A 87 6.32 12.45 18.27
C GLU A 87 7.64 13.21 18.41
N ALA A 88 7.56 14.54 18.45
CA ALA A 88 8.68 15.51 18.33
C ALA A 88 9.10 15.90 16.90
N GLY A 89 8.22 16.63 16.19
CA GLY A 89 8.64 17.69 15.25
C GLY A 89 9.54 17.32 14.06
N LYS A 90 9.72 16.03 13.75
CA LYS A 90 10.51 15.57 12.60
C LYS A 90 9.66 15.48 11.35
N ALA A 91 10.30 15.74 10.20
CA ALA A 91 9.68 15.64 8.89
C ALA A 91 9.03 14.25 8.66
N PRO A 92 7.95 14.18 7.86
CA PRO A 92 7.35 12.89 7.53
C PRO A 92 8.37 12.00 6.82
N LEU A 93 8.46 10.74 7.23
CA LEU A 93 9.32 9.74 6.57
C LEU A 93 8.86 9.42 5.14
N THR A 94 7.58 9.66 4.82
CA THR A 94 7.03 9.59 3.46
C THR A 94 6.66 10.99 2.97
N LEU A 95 7.32 11.43 1.88
CA LEU A 95 6.94 12.66 1.17
C LEU A 95 5.86 12.39 0.11
N ASN A 96 5.65 11.12 -0.26
CA ASN A 96 4.69 10.72 -1.28
C ASN A 96 4.04 9.36 -0.92
N PRO A 97 2.96 9.36 -0.13
CA PRO A 97 2.28 8.13 0.27
C PRO A 97 1.64 7.37 -0.91
N ALA A 98 1.39 8.03 -2.05
CA ALA A 98 0.92 7.35 -3.26
C ALA A 98 2.03 6.49 -3.87
N GLU A 99 3.26 7.00 -3.95
CA GLU A 99 4.38 6.27 -4.55
C GLU A 99 4.84 5.10 -3.67
N ASP A 100 4.86 5.31 -2.35
CA ASP A 100 5.15 4.21 -1.41
C ASP A 100 4.10 3.10 -1.53
N ALA A 101 2.81 3.46 -1.64
CA ALA A 101 1.76 2.48 -1.85
C ALA A 101 1.91 1.74 -3.18
N ARG A 102 2.16 2.45 -4.28
CA ARG A 102 2.38 1.84 -5.61
C ARG A 102 3.57 0.89 -5.62
N THR A 103 4.65 1.22 -4.92
CA THR A 103 5.84 0.37 -4.82
C THR A 103 5.52 -0.96 -4.16
N ILE A 104 4.78 -0.96 -3.04
CA ILE A 104 4.32 -2.18 -2.39
C ILE A 104 3.34 -2.97 -3.26
N ILE A 105 2.39 -2.29 -3.93
CA ILE A 105 1.40 -2.95 -4.77
C ILE A 105 2.10 -3.64 -5.96
N ARG A 106 3.05 -2.99 -6.63
CA ARG A 106 3.84 -3.61 -7.71
C ARG A 106 4.65 -4.82 -7.25
N TYR A 107 5.16 -4.79 -6.02
CA TYR A 107 5.79 -5.97 -5.43
C TYR A 107 4.78 -7.11 -5.30
N VAL A 108 3.60 -6.82 -4.75
CA VAL A 108 2.54 -7.81 -4.58
C VAL A 108 2.10 -8.40 -5.93
N GLU A 109 1.88 -7.58 -6.97
CA GLU A 109 1.51 -8.05 -8.32
C GLU A 109 2.46 -9.14 -8.82
N LYS A 110 3.77 -8.96 -8.60
CA LYS A 110 4.79 -9.95 -8.97
C LYS A 110 4.67 -11.25 -8.17
N GLN A 111 4.22 -11.18 -6.92
CA GLN A 111 4.03 -12.36 -6.07
C GLN A 111 2.75 -13.12 -6.41
N VAL A 112 1.66 -12.42 -6.74
CA VAL A 112 0.37 -13.05 -7.04
C VAL A 112 0.18 -13.40 -8.53
N GLY A 113 1.03 -12.85 -9.40
CA GLY A 113 0.99 -13.11 -10.85
C GLY A 113 -0.15 -12.42 -11.59
N GLU A 114 -0.78 -11.40 -11.01
CA GLU A 114 -1.91 -10.68 -11.58
C GLU A 114 -1.87 -9.18 -11.23
N PRO A 115 -2.38 -8.31 -12.11
CA PRO A 115 -2.35 -6.87 -11.89
C PRO A 115 -3.37 -6.42 -10.83
N LEU A 116 -2.92 -5.52 -9.96
CA LEU A 116 -3.66 -4.87 -8.87
C LEU A 116 -3.70 -3.33 -9.03
N LEU A 117 -2.82 -2.76 -9.85
CA LEU A 117 -2.94 -1.40 -10.34
C LEU A 117 -3.59 -1.43 -11.73
N ASP A 118 -4.39 -0.41 -12.00
CA ASP A 118 -4.65 -0.02 -13.37
C ASP A 118 -3.38 0.60 -13.92
N HIS A 119 -2.67 -0.15 -14.77
CA HIS A 119 -1.46 0.34 -15.43
C HIS A 119 -1.79 1.29 -16.59
N GLY A 120 -3.08 1.51 -16.86
CA GLY A 120 -3.53 2.06 -18.12
C GLY A 120 -3.13 1.10 -19.23
N GLU A 121 -4.09 0.37 -19.80
CA GLU A 121 -3.99 0.25 -21.24
C GLU A 121 -3.96 1.70 -21.74
N ALA A 122 -2.83 2.14 -22.31
CA ALA A 122 -2.86 3.25 -23.24
C ALA A 122 -3.83 2.83 -24.34
N ARG A 123 -5.12 3.08 -24.12
CA ARG A 123 -6.14 3.03 -25.16
C ARG A 123 -5.90 4.28 -25.97
N ASP A 124 -4.88 4.21 -26.82
CA ASP A 124 -4.84 5.00 -28.03
C ASP A 124 -6.09 4.61 -28.82
N SER A 125 -7.12 5.46 -28.76
CA SER A 125 -8.25 5.49 -29.70
C SER A 125 -8.92 6.86 -29.63
#